data_AF-A0A3M6UKI3-F1
#
_entry.id   AF-A0A3M6UKI3-F1
#
_cell.length_a   1.000
_cell.length_b   1.000
_cell.length_c   1.000
_cell.angle_alpha   90.00
_cell.angle_beta   90.00
_cell.angle_gamma   90.00
#
_symmetry.space_group_name_H-M   'P 1'
#
loop_
_entity.id
_entity.type
_entity.pdbx_description
1 polymer ?
#
loop_
_entity_poly.entity_id
_entity_poly.type
_entity_poly.pdbx_seq_one_letter_code
_entity_poly.pdbx_strand_id
1 'polypeptide(L)'
;MPWSTTQQKRLGFEKNILEEYFGNRVSWINPTGDTKVEVRVTTTNDKQYTLRVYLPGDFPNSCPKMIISNPSSCLRAKDGSPLSGGSSDNHTLGSIDGCTQICHFRPALWKDNNTLYQVVMKGLIWLEGYEAHLRTGQPLSKYLQEM
;
A
#
# COMPACT_ATOMS: atom_id res chain seq x y z
N MET A 1 -12.98 12.64 -12.85
CA MET A 1 -13.10 14.11 -12.69
C MET A 1 -11.73 14.67 -12.35
N PRO A 2 -11.37 15.86 -12.84
CA PRO A 2 -10.11 16.49 -12.44
C PRO A 2 -10.15 16.87 -10.95
N TRP A 3 -9.01 16.78 -10.28
CA TRP A 3 -8.83 17.16 -8.88
C TRP A 3 -9.18 18.63 -8.64
N SER A 4 -9.86 18.95 -7.54
CA SER A 4 -10.10 20.34 -7.13
C SER A 4 -8.79 21.06 -6.78
N THR A 5 -8.79 22.39 -6.74
CA THR A 5 -7.60 23.19 -6.41
C THR A 5 -7.02 22.80 -5.04
N THR A 6 -7.86 22.53 -4.04
CA THR A 6 -7.41 22.07 -2.72
C THR A 6 -6.76 20.69 -2.79
N GLN A 7 -7.34 19.77 -3.56
CA GLN A 7 -6.77 18.44 -3.77
C GLN A 7 -5.44 18.52 -4.53
N GLN A 8 -5.32 19.37 -5.54
CA GLN A 8 -4.06 19.58 -6.26
C GLN A 8 -2.94 20.06 -5.33
N LYS A 9 -3.21 21.05 -4.45
CA LYS A 9 -2.25 21.50 -3.44
C LYS A 9 -1.84 20.35 -2.51
N ARG A 10 -2.82 19.56 -2.06
CA ARG A 10 -2.56 18.40 -1.22
C ARG A 10 -1.70 17.34 -1.94
N LEU A 11 -2.04 16.98 -3.18
CA LEU A 11 -1.28 16.01 -3.96
C LEU A 11 0.14 16.51 -4.27
N GLY A 12 0.33 17.81 -4.48
CA GLY A 12 1.67 18.41 -4.61
C GLY A 12 2.50 18.27 -3.33
N PHE A 13 1.89 18.48 -2.16
CA PHE A 13 2.55 18.23 -0.87
C PHE A 13 2.91 16.75 -0.69
N GLU A 14 1.99 15.83 -0.98
CA GLU A 14 2.26 14.38 -0.92
C GLU A 14 3.37 13.95 -1.88
N LYS A 15 3.40 14.52 -3.09
CA LYS A 15 4.45 14.28 -4.07
C LYS A 15 5.82 14.69 -3.52
N ASN A 16 5.93 15.88 -2.95
CA ASN A 16 7.20 16.36 -2.38
C ASN A 16 7.70 15.42 -1.28
N ILE A 17 6.83 14.99 -0.34
CA ILE A 17 7.22 14.06 0.72
C ILE A 17 7.66 12.72 0.12
N LEU A 18 6.88 12.12 -0.77
CA LEU A 18 7.23 10.82 -1.32
C LEU A 18 8.54 10.87 -2.11
N GLU A 19 8.76 11.92 -2.91
CA GLU A 19 9.99 12.08 -3.68
C GLU A 19 11.19 12.38 -2.79
N GLU A 20 11.02 13.07 -1.66
CA GLU A 20 12.07 13.27 -0.65
C GLU A 20 12.55 11.95 -0.04
N TYR A 21 11.62 11.06 0.36
CA TYR A 21 11.97 9.81 1.04
C TYR A 21 12.30 8.65 0.09
N PHE A 22 11.66 8.59 -1.08
CA PHE A 22 11.78 7.45 -2.00
C PHE A 22 12.49 7.79 -3.31
N GLY A 23 12.66 9.08 -3.63
CA GLY A 23 13.38 9.53 -4.83
C GLY A 23 12.75 9.02 -6.12
N ASN A 24 13.59 8.55 -7.04
CA ASN A 24 13.19 8.02 -8.36
C ASN A 24 12.42 6.67 -8.30
N ARG A 25 12.08 6.19 -7.10
CA ARG A 25 11.28 4.97 -6.89
C ARG A 25 9.78 5.24 -6.89
N VAL A 26 9.37 6.50 -6.94
CA VAL A 26 7.96 6.93 -6.99
C VAL A 26 7.52 7.14 -8.43
N SER A 27 6.35 6.61 -8.78
CA SER A 27 5.70 6.85 -10.07
C SER A 27 4.24 7.26 -9.86
N TRP A 28 3.82 8.34 -10.52
CA TRP A 28 2.44 8.82 -10.51
C TRP A 28 1.76 8.43 -11.82
N ILE A 29 0.65 7.70 -11.72
CA ILE A 29 -0.10 7.17 -12.86
C ILE A 29 -1.44 7.91 -12.93
N ASN A 30 -1.82 8.38 -14.13
CA ASN A 30 -3.07 9.11 -14.39
C ASN A 30 -3.33 10.29 -13.42
N PRO A 31 -2.39 11.25 -13.27
CA PRO A 31 -2.42 12.28 -12.23
C PRO A 31 -3.60 13.26 -12.31
N THR A 32 -4.38 13.24 -13.39
CA THR A 32 -5.53 14.11 -13.63
C THR A 32 -6.89 13.40 -13.49
N GLY A 33 -6.89 12.13 -13.09
CA GLY A 33 -8.09 11.29 -12.98
C GLY A 33 -7.94 10.19 -11.93
N ASP A 34 -8.17 8.93 -12.32
CA ASP A 34 -7.99 7.71 -11.49
C ASP A 34 -6.52 7.52 -11.10
N THR A 35 -6.06 8.40 -10.20
CA THR A 35 -4.66 8.57 -9.87
C THR A 35 -4.20 7.41 -9.01
N LYS A 36 -3.10 6.79 -9.42
CA LYS A 36 -2.39 5.78 -8.63
C LYS A 36 -0.98 6.26 -8.36
N VAL A 37 -0.46 5.89 -7.21
CA VAL A 37 0.94 6.13 -6.85
C VAL A 37 1.60 4.78 -6.66
N GLU A 38 2.69 4.55 -7.38
CA GLU A 38 3.53 3.37 -7.19
C GLU A 38 4.83 3.75 -6.48
N VAL A 39 5.23 2.93 -5.52
CA VAL A 39 6.51 3.08 -4.83
C VAL A 39 7.22 1.74 -4.84
N ARG A 40 8.41 1.71 -5.45
CA ARG A 40 9.32 0.56 -5.37
C ARG A 40 10.01 0.54 -4.02
N VAL A 41 9.91 -0.57 -3.31
CA VAL A 41 10.48 -0.78 -1.98
C VAL A 41 11.32 -2.03 -1.94
N THR A 42 12.30 -2.04 -1.06
CA THR A 42 13.17 -3.18 -0.78
C THR A 42 13.03 -3.52 0.68
N THR A 43 12.77 -4.79 0.97
CA THR A 43 12.69 -5.31 2.33
C THR A 43 14.09 -5.57 2.90
N THR A 44 14.18 -5.80 4.21
CA THR A 44 15.46 -6.02 4.91
C THR A 44 16.23 -7.27 4.46
N ASN A 45 15.58 -8.21 3.75
CA ASN A 45 16.22 -9.38 3.14
C ASN A 45 16.39 -9.24 1.62
N ASP A 46 16.50 -8.01 1.13
CA ASP A 46 16.77 -7.62 -0.27
C ASP A 46 15.69 -8.03 -1.28
N LYS A 47 14.48 -8.40 -0.83
CA LYS A 47 13.35 -8.63 -1.75
C LYS A 47 12.71 -7.32 -2.17
N GLN A 48 12.53 -7.17 -3.48
CA GLN A 48 11.96 -5.98 -4.09
C GLN A 48 10.49 -6.17 -4.41
N TYR A 49 9.70 -5.15 -4.08
CA TYR A 49 8.26 -5.11 -4.31
C TYR A 49 7.86 -3.73 -4.84
N THR A 50 6.68 -3.65 -5.45
CA THR A 50 6.03 -2.38 -5.76
C THR A 50 4.72 -2.29 -4.99
N LEU A 51 4.58 -1.24 -4.19
CA LEU A 51 3.32 -0.88 -3.55
C LEU A 51 2.57 0.05 -4.50
N ARG A 52 1.30 -0.24 -4.80
CA ARG A 52 0.43 0.66 -5.56
C ARG A 52 -0.71 1.15 -4.68
N VAL A 53 -0.82 2.46 -4.55
CA VAL A 53 -1.85 3.16 -3.80
C VAL A 53 -2.86 3.75 -4.78
N TYR A 54 -4.14 3.44 -4.59
CA TYR A 54 -5.26 3.97 -5.37
C TYR A 54 -5.87 5.15 -4.59
N LEU A 55 -5.85 6.34 -5.20
CA LEU A 55 -6.38 7.53 -4.56
C LEU A 55 -7.89 7.64 -4.80
N PRO A 56 -8.71 7.75 -3.74
CA PRO A 56 -10.14 7.95 -3.90
C PRO A 56 -10.43 9.35 -4.44
N GLY A 57 -11.53 9.53 -5.18
CA GLY A 57 -11.84 10.81 -5.84
C GLY A 57 -12.02 12.00 -4.89
N ASP A 58 -12.25 11.75 -3.61
CA ASP A 58 -12.39 12.73 -2.52
C ASP A 58 -11.15 12.80 -1.61
N PHE A 59 -10.02 12.18 -1.98
CA PHE A 59 -8.76 12.28 -1.23
C PHE A 59 -8.45 13.75 -0.89
N PRO A 60 -8.07 14.10 0.34
CA PRO A 60 -7.67 13.21 1.45
C PRO A 60 -8.81 12.79 2.39
N ASN A 61 -10.08 13.04 2.07
CA ASN A 61 -11.18 12.78 3.01
C ASN A 61 -11.45 11.28 3.22
N SER A 62 -11.23 10.46 2.19
CA SER A 62 -11.30 9.00 2.29
C SER A 62 -9.92 8.34 2.30
N CYS A 63 -9.83 7.23 3.01
CA CYS A 63 -8.64 6.40 3.07
C CYS A 63 -8.35 5.76 1.71
N PRO A 64 -7.10 5.83 1.19
CA PRO A 64 -6.74 5.15 -0.02
C PRO A 64 -6.67 3.62 0.16
N LYS A 65 -6.71 2.90 -0.97
CA LYS A 65 -6.49 1.44 -1.00
C LYS A 65 -5.07 1.15 -1.46
N MET A 66 -4.48 0.04 -1.00
CA MET A 66 -3.13 -0.35 -1.38
C MET A 66 -3.07 -1.83 -1.76
N ILE A 67 -2.30 -2.12 -2.81
CA ILE A 67 -1.94 -3.47 -3.23
C ILE A 67 -0.42 -3.60 -3.34
N ILE A 68 0.04 -4.85 -3.45
CA ILE A 68 1.38 -5.18 -3.95
C ILE A 68 1.26 -5.46 -5.44
N SER A 69 1.69 -4.52 -6.29
CA SER A 69 1.53 -4.60 -7.75
C SER A 69 2.69 -5.29 -8.48
N ASN A 70 3.82 -5.47 -7.80
CA ASN A 70 4.92 -6.31 -8.27
C ASN A 70 5.31 -7.30 -7.17
N PRO A 71 5.18 -8.62 -7.39
CA PRO A 71 4.78 -9.29 -8.64
C PRO A 71 3.34 -8.96 -9.09
N SER A 72 3.08 -8.96 -10.41
CA SER A 72 1.76 -8.66 -11.02
C SER A 72 0.73 -9.79 -10.85
N SER A 73 0.62 -10.30 -9.63
CA SER A 73 -0.27 -11.40 -9.23
C SER A 73 -0.42 -11.38 -7.71
N CYS A 74 -1.50 -11.98 -7.19
CA CYS A 74 -1.63 -12.19 -5.75
C CYS A 74 -0.40 -12.92 -5.19
N LEU A 75 0.10 -12.43 -4.06
CA LEU A 75 1.14 -13.09 -3.28
C LEU A 75 0.63 -14.43 -2.78
N ARG A 76 1.56 -15.31 -2.38
CA ARG A 76 1.22 -16.63 -1.84
C ARG A 76 1.70 -16.74 -0.41
N ALA A 77 0.88 -17.36 0.44
CA ALA A 77 1.32 -17.78 1.76
C ALA A 77 2.40 -18.86 1.65
N LYS A 78 3.04 -19.18 2.77
CA LYS A 78 4.11 -20.20 2.82
C LYS A 78 3.64 -21.58 2.34
N ASP A 79 2.39 -21.94 2.58
CA ASP A 79 1.80 -23.20 2.11
C ASP A 79 1.43 -23.20 0.61
N GLY A 80 1.70 -22.09 -0.09
CA GLY A 80 1.42 -21.90 -1.51
C GLY A 80 0.01 -21.38 -1.80
N SER A 81 -0.87 -21.25 -0.81
CA SER A 81 -2.21 -20.71 -0.99
C SER A 81 -2.18 -19.22 -1.40
N PRO A 82 -3.10 -18.76 -2.27
CA PRO A 82 -3.10 -17.37 -2.70
C PRO A 82 -3.64 -16.43 -1.60
N LEU A 83 -2.97 -15.30 -1.41
CA LEU A 83 -3.41 -14.20 -0.55
C LEU A 83 -4.37 -13.26 -1.31
N SER A 84 -5.45 -13.81 -1.84
CA SER A 84 -6.44 -13.08 -2.67
C SER A 84 -7.74 -12.75 -1.94
N GLY A 85 -7.98 -13.34 -0.76
CA GLY A 85 -9.17 -13.12 0.06
C GLY A 85 -8.93 -12.16 1.24
N GLY A 86 -10.01 -11.75 1.89
CA GLY A 86 -9.94 -11.03 3.17
C GLY A 86 -9.52 -11.98 4.30
N SER A 87 -8.55 -11.59 5.12
CA SER A 87 -8.06 -12.38 6.25
C SER A 87 -7.48 -11.48 7.34
N SER A 88 -7.97 -11.64 8.57
CA SER A 88 -7.39 -10.98 9.75
C SER A 88 -5.97 -11.47 10.01
N ASP A 89 -5.74 -12.78 9.87
CA ASP A 89 -4.44 -13.41 10.13
C ASP A 89 -3.38 -12.95 9.14
N ASN A 90 -3.78 -12.68 7.90
CA ASN A 90 -2.88 -12.23 6.84
C ASN A 90 -2.92 -10.70 6.61
N HIS A 91 -3.75 -9.96 7.34
CA HIS A 91 -3.98 -8.53 7.12
C HIS A 91 -4.27 -8.18 5.65
N THR A 92 -5.06 -9.03 4.97
CA THR A 92 -5.47 -8.83 3.58
C THR A 92 -6.94 -8.43 3.52
N LEU A 93 -7.31 -7.66 2.49
CA LEU A 93 -8.67 -7.16 2.26
C LEU A 93 -9.33 -7.75 1.00
N GLY A 94 -8.62 -8.66 0.31
CA GLY A 94 -9.05 -9.22 -0.97
C GLY A 94 -8.00 -9.01 -2.05
N SER A 95 -8.46 -8.77 -3.27
CA SER A 95 -7.60 -8.46 -4.42
C SER A 95 -8.16 -7.32 -5.25
N ILE A 96 -7.27 -6.50 -5.80
CA ILE A 96 -7.58 -5.48 -6.81
C ILE A 96 -6.63 -5.71 -7.99
N ASP A 97 -7.14 -5.67 -9.22
CA ASP A 97 -6.36 -5.91 -10.44
C ASP A 97 -5.55 -7.21 -10.41
N GLY A 98 -6.11 -8.27 -9.81
CA GLY A 98 -5.44 -9.57 -9.67
C GLY A 98 -4.28 -9.62 -8.67
N CYS A 99 -4.08 -8.55 -7.89
CA CYS A 99 -2.99 -8.40 -6.93
C CYS A 99 -3.52 -8.34 -5.49
N THR A 100 -2.71 -8.78 -4.52
CA THR A 100 -3.10 -8.82 -3.11
C THR A 100 -3.34 -7.41 -2.58
N GLN A 101 -4.56 -7.15 -2.08
CA GLN A 101 -4.89 -5.93 -1.36
C GLN A 101 -4.62 -6.13 0.14
N ILE A 102 -3.91 -5.18 0.73
CA ILE A 102 -3.53 -5.24 2.15
C ILE A 102 -4.27 -4.20 2.98
N CYS A 103 -4.51 -4.56 4.24
CA CYS A 103 -4.91 -3.62 5.27
C CYS A 103 -3.69 -2.80 5.69
N HIS A 104 -3.86 -1.49 5.85
CA HIS A 104 -2.75 -0.58 6.20
C HIS A 104 -3.21 0.54 7.15
N PHE A 105 -4.46 0.98 6.98
CA PHE A 105 -5.17 1.87 7.88
C PHE A 105 -6.62 1.39 8.05
N ARG A 106 -7.18 1.60 9.23
CA ARG A 106 -8.62 1.42 9.49
C ARG A 106 -9.36 2.63 8.94
N PRO A 107 -10.31 2.49 8.00
CA PRO A 107 -11.01 3.62 7.40
C PRO A 107 -11.67 4.56 8.42
N ALA A 108 -12.19 4.01 9.52
CA ALA A 108 -12.83 4.79 10.59
C ALA A 108 -11.85 5.68 11.40
N LEU A 109 -10.55 5.38 11.34
CA LEU A 109 -9.50 6.15 12.03
C LEU A 109 -8.71 7.04 11.09
N TRP A 110 -8.96 6.97 9.78
CA TRP A 110 -8.34 7.84 8.79
C TRP A 110 -8.70 9.29 9.05
N LYS A 111 -7.69 10.16 8.97
CA LYS A 111 -7.82 11.60 9.06
C LYS A 111 -7.23 12.22 7.82
N ASP A 112 -7.78 13.37 7.42
CA ASP A 112 -7.28 14.10 6.26
C ASP A 112 -5.80 14.47 6.43
N ASN A 113 -5.28 14.68 7.64
CA ASN A 113 -3.86 14.93 7.89
C ASN A 113 -2.93 13.70 7.78
N ASN A 114 -3.45 12.48 7.53
CA ASN A 114 -2.63 11.31 7.26
C ASN A 114 -2.02 11.37 5.86
N THR A 115 -0.74 11.00 5.70
CA THR A 115 0.00 11.16 4.45
C THR A 115 0.14 9.86 3.65
N LEU A 116 0.39 9.98 2.35
CA LEU A 116 0.74 8.83 1.51
C LEU A 116 2.07 8.19 1.94
N TYR A 117 2.98 8.97 2.52
CA TYR A 117 4.18 8.43 3.17
C TYR A 117 3.82 7.43 4.27
N GLN A 118 2.89 7.78 5.17
CA GLN A 118 2.44 6.87 6.22
C GLN A 118 1.79 5.60 5.65
N VAL A 119 0.99 5.74 4.59
CA VAL A 119 0.38 4.60 3.87
C VAL A 119 1.46 3.67 3.31
N VAL A 120 2.45 4.21 2.60
CA VAL A 120 3.55 3.44 2.00
C VAL A 120 4.39 2.76 3.08
N MET A 121 4.67 3.43 4.20
CA MET A 121 5.41 2.84 5.31
C MET A 121 4.66 1.67 5.97
N LYS A 122 3.33 1.76 6.12
CA LYS A 122 2.52 0.62 6.56
C LYS A 122 2.59 -0.56 5.57
N GLY A 123 2.63 -0.28 4.27
CA GLY A 123 2.85 -1.30 3.25
C GLY A 123 4.22 -1.97 3.35
N LEU A 124 5.27 -1.21 3.61
CA LEU A 124 6.61 -1.75 3.84
C LEU A 124 6.65 -2.63 5.10
N ILE A 125 6.04 -2.19 6.21
CA ILE A 125 5.93 -3.00 7.44
C ILE A 125 5.18 -4.32 7.15
N TRP A 126 4.12 -4.28 6.34
CA TRP A 126 3.41 -5.49 5.93
C TRP A 126 4.33 -6.44 5.15
N LEU A 127 5.14 -5.93 4.22
CA LEU A 127 6.09 -6.71 3.44
C LEU A 127 7.19 -7.34 4.32
N GLU A 128 7.70 -6.64 5.34
CA GLU A 128 8.64 -7.22 6.31
C GLU A 128 7.99 -8.39 7.07
N GLY A 129 6.74 -8.21 7.50
CA GLY A 129 5.95 -9.28 8.10
C GLY A 129 5.75 -10.46 7.13
N TYR A 130 5.54 -10.18 5.85
CA TYR A 130 5.34 -11.19 4.81
C TYR A 130 6.59 -12.02 4.56
N GLU A 131 7.75 -11.39 4.49
CA GLU A 131 9.02 -12.11 4.41
C GLU A 131 9.26 -12.98 5.66
N ALA A 132 8.88 -12.50 6.85
CA ALA A 132 8.93 -13.30 8.07
C ALA A 132 7.93 -14.49 8.04
N HIS A 133 6.73 -14.29 7.49
CA HIS A 133 5.74 -15.34 7.26
C HIS A 133 6.29 -16.41 6.30
N LEU A 134 6.85 -16.02 5.15
CA LEU A 134 7.43 -16.96 4.19
C LEU A 134 8.55 -17.81 4.82
N ARG A 135 9.38 -17.20 5.67
CA ARG A 135 10.45 -17.91 6.38
C ARG A 135 9.91 -18.88 7.44
N THR A 136 8.96 -18.46 8.25
CA THR A 136 8.57 -19.21 9.47
C THR A 136 7.29 -20.02 9.33
N GLY A 137 6.34 -19.57 8.51
CA GLY A 137 4.98 -20.10 8.40
C GLY A 137 4.01 -19.56 9.45
N GLN A 138 4.47 -18.65 10.32
CA GLN A 138 3.59 -18.01 11.30
C GLN A 138 2.68 -17.00 10.61
N PRO A 139 1.43 -16.82 11.07
CA PRO A 139 0.51 -15.85 10.48
C PRO A 139 1.08 -14.42 10.58
N LEU A 140 0.74 -13.57 9.60
CA LEU A 140 1.20 -12.17 9.57
C LEU A 140 0.78 -11.38 10.81
N SER A 141 -0.40 -11.67 11.37
CA SER A 141 -0.91 -11.06 12.61
C SER A 141 0.03 -11.20 13.81
N LYS A 142 0.93 -12.20 13.80
CA LYS A 142 1.99 -12.33 14.81
C LYS A 142 2.99 -11.18 14.76
N TYR A 143 3.24 -10.63 13.58
CA TYR A 143 4.21 -9.58 13.31
C TYR A 143 3.56 -8.20 13.21
N LEU A 144 2.28 -8.14 12.82
CA LEU A 144 1.56 -6.93 12.47
C LEU A 144 0.52 -6.52 13.52
N GLN A 145 0.90 -6.54 14.80
CA GLN A 145 -0.02 -6.36 15.92
C GLN A 145 -0.74 -5.00 15.93
N GLU A 146 -0.14 -3.96 15.33
CA GLU A 146 -0.66 -2.59 15.34
C GLU A 146 -1.16 -2.11 13.95
N MET A 147 -1.71 -3.02 13.15
CA MET A 147 -2.43 -2.68 11.92
C MET A 147 -3.95 -2.50 12.08
#